data_AF-X1VZH1-F1
#
_entry.id   AF-X1VZH1-F1
#
_cell.length_a   1.000
_cell.length_b   1.000
_cell.length_c   1.000
_cell.angle_alpha   90.00
_cell.angle_beta   90.00
_cell.angle_gamma   90.00
#
_symmetry.space_group_name_H-M   'P 1'
#
loop_
_entity.id
_entity.type
_entity.pdbx_description
1 polymer ?
#
loop_
_entity_poly.entity_id
_entity_poly.type
_entity_poly.pdbx_seq_one_letter_code
_entity_poly.pdbx_strand_id
1 'polypeptide(L)'
;GFTGKTENGNCIMGLMVAINRIGKQDFDSTDVKLFNSVAGGCAVFIENGRLFKDLKELFIGSLKALTSSIDAKDKYTRGHSERVAFVSRWIAERLSEQEQLDEEQIHMVYLAGLLHDVGKIG
;
A
#
# COMPACT_ATOMS: atom_id res chain seq x y z
N GLY A 1 13.86 -12.98 -2.78
CA GLY A 1 12.41 -13.07 -2.55
C GLY A 1 12.04 -14.52 -2.45
N PHE A 2 11.56 -14.98 -1.30
CA PHE A 2 11.13 -16.37 -1.09
C PHE A 2 9.63 -16.49 -1.39
N THR A 3 9.27 -16.62 -2.66
CA THR A 3 7.90 -16.98 -3.07
C THR A 3 7.93 -18.35 -3.74
N GLY A 4 8.11 -19.39 -2.94
CA GLY A 4 7.88 -20.77 -3.37
C GLY A 4 6.38 -21.06 -3.29
N LYS A 5 5.73 -21.30 -4.43
CA LYS A 5 4.38 -21.90 -4.45
C LYS A 5 4.51 -23.36 -4.00
N THR A 6 3.73 -23.77 -3.01
CA THR A 6 3.63 -25.20 -2.66
C THR A 6 2.68 -25.91 -3.63
N GLU A 7 2.84 -27.23 -3.80
CA GLU A 7 2.12 -28.06 -4.78
C GLU A 7 0.58 -28.00 -4.66
N ASN A 8 0.04 -27.48 -3.55
CA ASN A 8 -1.39 -27.29 -3.32
C ASN A 8 -1.93 -25.88 -3.64
N GLY A 9 -1.15 -25.02 -4.31
CA GLY A 9 -1.56 -23.65 -4.62
C GLY A 9 -1.50 -22.67 -3.44
N ASN A 10 -1.05 -23.13 -2.26
CA ASN A 10 -0.81 -22.26 -1.12
C ASN A 10 0.50 -21.49 -1.30
N CYS A 11 0.38 -20.16 -1.31
CA CYS A 11 1.51 -19.23 -1.30
C CYS A 11 2.06 -19.12 0.12
N ILE A 12 3.36 -19.36 0.30
CA ILE A 12 4.03 -19.09 1.57
C ILE A 12 4.13 -17.57 1.73
N MET A 13 3.34 -17.00 2.64
CA MET A 13 3.34 -15.56 2.94
C MET A 13 4.53 -15.13 3.81
N GLY A 14 5.09 -16.05 4.60
CA GLY A 14 6.21 -15.79 5.50
C GLY A 14 6.59 -17.02 6.32
N LEU A 15 7.64 -16.88 7.14
CA LEU A 15 8.12 -17.90 8.07
C LEU A 15 8.09 -17.36 9.49
N MET A 16 7.48 -18.11 10.41
CA MET A 16 7.51 -17.81 11.85
C MET A 16 8.35 -18.86 12.54
N VAL A 17 9.32 -18.44 13.35
CA VAL A 17 10.27 -19.33 14.04
C VAL A 17 10.21 -19.07 15.55
N ALA A 18 10.09 -20.14 16.34
CA ALA A 18 10.26 -20.10 17.78
C ALA A 18 11.58 -20.78 18.17
N ILE A 19 12.35 -20.15 19.06
CA ILE A 19 13.62 -20.67 19.60
C ILE A 19 13.67 -20.45 21.12
N ASN A 20 14.55 -21.17 21.80
CA ASN A 20 14.87 -21.01 23.23
C ASN A 20 13.63 -20.97 24.15
N ARG A 21 12.95 -22.11 24.27
CA ARG A 21 11.83 -22.24 25.22
C ARG A 21 12.33 -22.03 26.66
N ILE A 22 11.68 -21.12 27.40
CA ILE A 22 12.01 -20.84 28.80
C ILE A 22 11.17 -21.75 29.72
N GLY A 23 11.80 -22.35 30.72
CA GLY A 23 11.11 -23.10 31.79
C GLY A 23 10.69 -24.53 31.43
N LYS A 24 10.98 -25.01 30.22
CA LYS A 24 10.78 -26.40 29.77
C LYS A 24 11.87 -26.79 28.77
N GLN A 25 12.18 -28.08 28.69
CA GLN A 25 13.30 -28.61 27.91
C GLN A 25 13.04 -28.60 26.40
N ASP A 26 11.84 -28.98 25.96
CA ASP A 26 11.44 -29.06 24.54
C ASP A 26 10.07 -28.42 24.31
N PHE A 27 9.72 -28.07 23.07
CA PHE A 27 8.36 -27.67 22.70
C PHE A 27 7.40 -28.87 22.74
N ASP A 28 6.26 -28.69 23.39
CA ASP A 28 5.20 -29.71 23.47
C ASP A 28 4.08 -29.43 22.45
N SER A 29 3.13 -30.37 22.36
CA SER A 29 2.01 -30.26 21.41
C SER A 29 1.10 -29.05 21.68
N THR A 30 1.07 -28.54 22.91
CA THR A 30 0.30 -27.34 23.24
C THR A 30 0.98 -26.10 22.70
N ASP A 31 2.31 -25.99 22.80
CA ASP A 31 3.04 -24.85 22.21
C ASP A 31 2.88 -24.82 20.70
N VAL A 32 3.01 -25.98 20.03
CA VAL A 32 2.87 -26.05 18.57
C VAL A 32 1.47 -25.63 18.15
N LYS A 33 0.42 -26.07 18.87
CA LYS A 33 -0.95 -25.65 18.61
C LYS A 33 -1.15 -24.14 18.81
N LEU A 34 -0.64 -23.59 19.92
CA LEU A 34 -0.74 -22.16 20.17
C LEU A 34 0.03 -21.35 19.12
N PHE A 35 1.24 -21.79 18.79
CA PHE A 35 2.09 -21.16 17.79
C PHE A 35 1.43 -21.16 16.41
N ASN A 36 0.81 -22.28 16.01
CA ASN A 36 0.05 -22.36 14.77
C ASN A 36 -1.19 -21.44 14.77
N SER A 37 -1.91 -21.33 15.90
CA SER A 37 -3.03 -20.40 16.02
C SER A 37 -2.58 -18.94 15.88
N VAL A 38 -1.46 -18.57 16.51
CA VAL A 38 -0.88 -17.22 16.38
C VAL A 38 -0.40 -16.99 14.94
N ALA A 39 0.28 -17.96 14.33
CA ALA A 39 0.74 -17.89 12.95
C ALA A 39 -0.43 -17.67 11.98
N GLY A 40 -1.54 -18.40 12.17
CA GLY A 40 -2.76 -18.24 11.39
C GLY A 40 -3.37 -16.85 11.55
N GLY A 41 -3.43 -16.32 12.77
CA GLY A 41 -3.90 -14.95 13.03
C GLY A 41 -3.03 -13.88 12.35
N CYS A 42 -1.71 -14.00 12.46
CA CYS A 42 -0.77 -13.10 11.79
C CYS A 42 -0.89 -13.19 10.26
N ALA A 43 -1.04 -14.40 9.71
CA ALA A 43 -1.21 -14.64 8.28
C ALA A 43 -2.44 -13.92 7.72
N VAL A 44 -3.59 -14.03 8.41
CA VAL A 44 -4.82 -13.31 8.03
C VAL A 44 -4.62 -11.79 8.09
N PHE A 45 -3.96 -11.29 9.13
CA PHE A 45 -3.71 -9.86 9.29
C PHE A 45 -2.81 -9.30 8.19
N ILE A 46 -1.73 -10.01 7.84
CA ILE A 46 -0.82 -9.64 6.75
C ILE A 46 -1.56 -9.64 5.42
N GLU A 47 -2.35 -10.68 5.14
CA GLU A 47 -3.11 -10.76 3.88
C GLU A 47 -4.15 -9.64 3.79
N ASN A 48 -4.83 -9.30 4.89
CA ASN A 48 -5.75 -8.17 4.92
C ASN A 48 -5.03 -6.85 4.59
N GLY A 49 -3.87 -6.59 5.20
CA GLY A 49 -3.05 -5.42 4.87
C GLY A 49 -2.63 -5.37 3.40
N ARG A 50 -2.30 -6.53 2.81
CA ARG A 50 -1.98 -6.67 1.38
C ARG A 50 -3.17 -6.33 0.50
N LEU A 51 -4.36 -6.86 0.81
CA LEU A 51 -5.60 -6.57 0.08
C LEU A 51 -5.96 -5.09 0.12
N PHE A 52 -5.83 -4.43 1.27
CA PHE A 52 -6.05 -2.98 1.39
C PHE A 52 -5.06 -2.18 0.54
N LYS A 53 -3.79 -2.60 0.50
CA LYS A 53 -2.77 -1.97 -0.34
C LYS A 53 -3.10 -2.14 -1.82
N ASP A 54 -3.44 -3.35 -2.27
CA ASP A 54 -3.80 -3.64 -3.66
C ASP A 54 -5.03 -2.81 -4.08
N LEU A 55 -6.03 -2.68 -3.21
CA LEU A 55 -7.20 -1.82 -3.44
C LEU A 55 -6.81 -0.36 -3.63
N LYS A 56 -5.92 0.16 -2.78
CA LYS A 56 -5.41 1.55 -2.89
C LYS A 56 -4.67 1.76 -4.21
N GLU A 57 -3.81 0.82 -4.61
CA GLU A 57 -3.07 0.90 -5.87
C GLU A 57 -4.01 0.89 -7.09
N LEU A 58 -5.03 0.03 -7.09
CA LEU A 58 -6.07 -0.02 -8.13
C LEU A 58 -6.86 1.30 -8.22
N PHE A 59 -7.22 1.88 -7.07
CA PHE A 59 -7.92 3.15 -7.01
C PHE A 59 -7.07 4.28 -7.62
N ILE A 60 -5.81 4.41 -7.20
CA ILE A 60 -4.88 5.42 -7.74
C ILE A 60 -4.64 5.19 -9.24
N GLY A 61 -4.45 3.94 -9.67
CA GLY A 61 -4.30 3.59 -11.08
C GLY A 61 -5.52 4.00 -11.92
N SER A 62 -6.74 3.84 -11.37
CA SER A 62 -7.99 4.25 -12.02
C SER A 62 -8.09 5.77 -12.16
N LEU A 63 -7.73 6.53 -11.12
CA LEU A 63 -7.68 8.00 -11.17
C LEU A 63 -6.66 8.49 -12.20
N LYS A 64 -5.48 7.86 -12.27
CA LYS A 64 -4.47 8.18 -13.28
C LYS A 64 -4.97 7.88 -14.70
N ALA A 65 -5.67 6.78 -14.91
CA ALA A 65 -6.25 6.44 -16.20
C ALA A 65 -7.33 7.44 -16.63
N LEU A 66 -8.20 7.85 -15.70
CA LEU A 66 -9.23 8.87 -15.95
C LEU A 66 -8.60 10.21 -16.33
N THR A 67 -7.67 10.71 -15.52
CA THR A 67 -6.98 11.99 -15.73
C THR A 67 -6.16 11.99 -17.01
N SER A 68 -5.45 10.89 -17.30
CA SER A 68 -4.74 10.72 -18.58
C SER A 68 -5.69 10.74 -19.78
N SER A 69 -6.90 10.21 -19.64
CA SER A 69 -7.92 10.24 -20.71
C SER A 69 -8.46 11.65 -20.95
N ILE A 70 -8.55 12.48 -19.91
CA ILE A 70 -8.95 13.89 -20.00
C ILE A 70 -7.81 14.70 -20.64
N ASP A 71 -6.59 14.55 -20.12
CA ASP A 71 -5.38 15.17 -20.67
C ASP A 71 -5.14 14.76 -22.14
N ALA A 72 -5.57 13.58 -22.57
CA ALA A 72 -5.43 13.15 -23.96
C ALA A 72 -6.38 13.87 -24.93
N LYS A 73 -7.51 14.43 -24.44
CA LYS A 73 -8.43 15.22 -25.27
C LYS A 73 -7.87 16.59 -25.61
N ASP A 74 -6.92 17.11 -24.83
CA ASP A 74 -6.22 18.37 -25.09
C ASP A 74 -4.72 18.13 -25.36
N LYS A 75 -4.27 18.43 -26.59
CA LYS A 75 -2.87 18.23 -27.00
C LYS A 75 -1.85 18.95 -26.10
N TYR A 76 -2.24 20.00 -25.39
CA TYR A 76 -1.36 20.78 -24.54
C TYR A 76 -1.14 20.21 -23.13
N THR A 77 -1.99 19.30 -22.65
CA THR A 77 -2.01 18.88 -21.23
C THR A 77 -1.54 17.45 -20.98
N ARG A 78 -0.99 16.72 -21.96
CA ARG A 78 -0.46 15.36 -21.72
C ARG A 78 0.50 15.30 -20.52
N GLY A 79 0.08 14.58 -19.48
CA GLY A 79 0.83 14.40 -18.23
C GLY A 79 0.96 15.67 -17.39
N HIS A 80 0.20 16.72 -17.69
CA HIS A 80 0.18 17.96 -16.92
C HIS A 80 -0.30 17.67 -15.51
N SER A 81 -1.44 16.99 -15.39
CA SER A 81 -2.06 16.65 -14.11
C SER A 81 -1.11 15.82 -13.22
N GLU A 82 -0.37 14.88 -13.82
CA GLU A 82 0.63 14.10 -13.09
C GLU A 82 1.82 14.96 -12.64
N ARG A 83 2.35 15.84 -13.50
CA ARG A 83 3.45 16.75 -13.12
C ARG A 83 3.03 17.72 -12.01
N VAL A 84 1.83 18.29 -12.09
CA VAL A 84 1.27 19.16 -11.05
C VAL A 84 1.16 18.39 -9.73
N ALA A 85 0.59 17.19 -9.75
CA ALA A 85 0.49 16.34 -8.56
C ALA A 85 1.86 16.08 -7.91
N PHE A 86 2.88 15.73 -8.71
CA PHE A 86 4.22 15.46 -8.21
C PHE A 86 4.89 16.71 -7.62
N VAL A 87 4.82 17.85 -8.31
CA VAL A 87 5.42 19.11 -7.82
C VAL A 87 4.73 19.58 -6.54
N SER A 88 3.39 19.55 -6.51
CA SER A 88 2.62 19.93 -5.32
C SER A 88 2.94 19.05 -4.11
N ARG A 89 3.06 17.73 -4.31
CA ARG A 89 3.49 16.81 -3.27
C ARG A 89 4.90 17.13 -2.76
N TRP A 90 5.84 17.36 -3.68
CA TRP A 90 7.23 17.67 -3.33
C TRP A 90 7.33 18.96 -2.50
N ILE A 91 6.52 19.98 -2.84
CA ILE A 91 6.42 21.22 -2.06
C ILE A 91 5.87 20.92 -0.66
N ALA A 92 4.79 20.13 -0.56
CA ALA A 92 4.19 19.77 0.73
C ALA A 92 5.16 18.98 1.64
N GLU A 93 5.95 18.07 1.07
CA GLU A 93 6.99 17.32 1.78
C GLU A 93 8.13 18.21 2.29
N ARG A 94 8.46 19.32 1.60
CA ARG A 94 9.43 20.29 2.11
C ARG A 94 8.81 21.17 3.19
N LEU A 95 7.55 21.57 3.03
CA LEU A 95 6.84 22.37 4.03
C LEU A 95 6.62 21.61 5.33
N SER A 96 6.45 20.28 5.29
CA SER A 96 6.33 19.46 6.51
C SER A 96 7.57 19.48 7.41
N GLU A 97 8.70 19.98 6.91
CA GLU A 97 9.93 20.19 7.71
C GLU A 97 9.84 21.44 8.59
N GLN A 98 8.95 22.39 8.26
CA GLN A 98 8.79 23.68 8.96
C GLN A 98 7.41 23.84 9.60
N GLU A 99 6.38 23.24 9.00
CA GLU A 99 5.01 23.21 9.50
C GLU A 99 4.55 21.77 9.74
N GLN A 100 3.54 21.59 10.59
CA GLN A 100 3.06 20.27 10.96
C GLN A 100 2.06 19.75 9.91
N LEU A 101 2.58 19.20 8.81
CA LEU A 101 1.81 18.44 7.84
C LEU A 101 2.01 16.94 8.03
N ASP A 102 0.94 16.19 8.16
CA ASP A 102 0.97 14.73 8.20
C ASP A 102 1.01 14.10 6.80
N GLU A 103 1.32 12.79 6.73
CA GLU A 103 1.37 12.07 5.47
C GLU A 103 0.03 12.04 4.72
N GLU A 104 -1.09 12.09 5.45
CA GLU A 104 -2.42 12.08 4.85
C GLU A 104 -2.69 13.41 4.12
N GLN A 105 -2.33 14.54 4.72
CA GLN A 105 -2.42 15.87 4.13
C GLN A 105 -1.52 16.00 2.90
N ILE A 106 -0.27 15.51 2.97
CA ILE A 106 0.64 15.48 1.82
C ILE A 106 0.05 14.62 0.68
N HIS A 107 -0.54 13.48 1.02
CA HIS A 107 -1.21 12.62 0.05
C HIS A 107 -2.46 13.29 -0.56
N MET A 108 -3.22 14.03 0.22
CA MET A 108 -4.36 14.81 -0.25
C MET A 108 -3.93 15.91 -1.23
N VAL A 109 -2.82 16.60 -0.98
CA VAL A 109 -2.24 17.57 -1.93
C VAL A 109 -1.88 16.91 -3.26
N TYR A 110 -1.28 15.72 -3.22
CA TYR A 110 -1.01 14.93 -4.43
C TYR A 110 -2.29 14.60 -5.21
N LEU A 111 -3.32 14.08 -4.52
CA LEU A 111 -4.59 13.74 -5.14
C LEU A 111 -5.31 14.96 -5.73
N ALA A 112 -5.28 16.10 -5.02
CA ALA A 112 -5.85 17.35 -5.50
C ALA A 112 -5.15 17.82 -6.78
N GLY A 113 -3.82 17.79 -6.83
CA GLY A 113 -3.07 18.12 -8.05
C GLY A 113 -3.38 17.17 -9.21
N LEU A 114 -3.57 15.88 -8.93
CA LEU A 114 -3.91 14.89 -9.95
C LEU A 114 -5.32 15.12 -10.53
N LEU A 115 -6.28 15.53 -9.70
CA LEU A 115 -7.69 15.65 -10.05
C LEU A 115 -8.16 17.07 -10.37
N HIS A 116 -7.32 18.10 -10.20
CA HIS A 116 -7.75 19.50 -10.27
C HIS A 116 -8.53 19.86 -11.55
N ASP A 117 -8.18 19.25 -12.68
CA ASP A 117 -8.77 19.51 -13.99
C ASP A 117 -9.92 18.56 -14.37
N VAL A 118 -10.31 17.63 -13.49
CA VAL A 118 -11.44 16.71 -13.72
C VAL A 118 -12.79 17.45 -13.89
N GLY A 119 -12.90 18.65 -13.31
CA GLY A 119 -14.09 19.51 -13.39
C GLY A 119 -14.33 20.17 -14.75
N LYS A 120 -13.36 20.13 -15.67
CA LYS A 120 -13.50 20.66 -17.04
C LYS A 120 -14.36 19.78 -17.97
N ILE A 121 -15.02 18.75 -17.44
CA ILE A 121 -15.89 17.82 -18.19
C ILE A 121 -17.32 18.38 -18.39
N GLY A 122 -17.65 19.54 -17.82
CA GLY A 122 -18.94 20.24 -18.03
C GLY A 122 -18.96 21.13 -19.26
#